data_AF-A0A2G9TW91-F1
#
_entry.id   AF-A0A2G9TW91-F1
#
_cell.length_a   1.000
_cell.length_b   1.000
_cell.length_c   1.000
_cell.angle_alpha   90.00
_cell.angle_beta   90.00
_cell.angle_gamma   90.00
#
_symmetry.space_group_name_H-M   'P 1'
#
loop_
_entity.id
_entity.type
_entity.pdbx_description
1 polymer ?
#
loop_
_entity_poly.entity_id
_entity_poly.type
_entity_poly.pdbx_seq_one_letter_code
_entity_poly.pdbx_strand_id
1 'polypeptide(L)'
;MIAFNNLCLKHVGVSFYYLGRCLTTVFNVVCTYLILGQKTSARAIGCCFLIVAGFLMGVDQEDASGSLSVVGVIYGVLASLCVALNAIYTQSSLPIVGDSIWRLTMYNNLNALVLFLPFMLFL
;
A
#
# COMPACT_ATOMS: atom_id res chain seq x y z
N MET A 1 -3.93 5.11 5.24
CA MET A 1 -2.89 5.23 4.20
C MET A 1 -1.82 6.27 4.56
N ILE A 2 -2.18 7.54 4.77
CA ILE A 2 -1.24 8.66 4.94
C ILE A 2 -0.41 8.58 6.24
N ALA A 3 -0.98 8.10 7.35
CA ALA A 3 -0.26 7.96 8.62
C ALA A 3 0.87 6.92 8.56
N PHE A 4 0.59 5.71 8.07
CA PHE A 4 1.62 4.67 7.88
C PHE A 4 2.68 5.07 6.86
N ASN A 5 2.28 5.78 5.80
CA ASN A 5 3.21 6.29 4.79
C ASN A 5 4.17 7.34 5.39
N ASN A 6 3.66 8.26 6.22
CA ASN A 6 4.48 9.24 6.95
C ASN A 6 5.37 8.59 8.03
N LEU A 7 4.88 7.58 8.75
CA LEU A 7 5.71 6.83 9.69
C LEU A 7 6.84 6.07 8.96
N CYS A 8 6.57 5.52 7.77
CA CYS A 8 7.59 4.89 6.96
C CYS A 8 8.65 5.90 6.53
N LEU A 9 8.27 7.08 6.02
CA LEU A 9 9.21 8.15 5.65
C LEU A 9 10.02 8.71 6.83
N LYS A 10 9.54 8.58 8.06
CA LYS A 10 10.28 8.95 9.28
C LYS A 10 11.39 7.95 9.63
N HIS A 11 11.24 6.69 9.24
CA HIS A 11 12.13 5.59 9.64
C HIS A 11 12.91 4.96 8.47
N VAL A 12 12.68 5.42 7.24
CA VAL A 12 13.19 4.78 6.02
C VAL A 12 13.67 5.82 5.03
N GLY A 13 14.79 5.53 4.35
CA GLY A 13 15.30 6.35 3.26
C GLY A 13 14.32 6.44 2.08
N VAL A 14 14.32 7.58 1.39
CA VAL A 14 13.42 7.83 0.25
C VAL A 14 13.54 6.75 -0.84
N SER A 15 14.74 6.18 -1.02
CA SER A 15 15.00 5.09 -1.98
C SER A 15 14.23 3.81 -1.66
N PHE A 16 14.26 3.37 -0.40
CA PHE A 16 13.57 2.15 0.05
C PHE A 16 12.05 2.32 0.05
N TYR A 17 11.57 3.56 0.25
CA TYR A 17 10.16 3.89 0.08
C TYR A 17 9.65 3.68 -1.36
N TYR A 18 10.43 4.06 -2.37
CA TYR A 18 10.09 3.79 -3.78
C TYR A 18 10.08 2.29 -4.08
N LEU A 19 11.02 1.53 -3.49
CA LEU A 19 11.08 0.08 -3.56
C LEU A 19 9.82 -0.59 -2.96
N GLY A 20 9.42 -0.16 -1.76
CA GLY A 20 8.18 -0.61 -1.13
C GLY A 20 6.94 -0.29 -1.96
N ARG A 21 6.88 0.90 -2.58
CA ARG A 21 5.74 1.29 -3.44
C ARG A 21 5.52 0.35 -4.62
N CYS A 22 6.59 -0.15 -5.26
CA CYS A 22 6.47 -1.14 -6.33
C CYS A 22 5.74 -2.41 -5.87
N LEU A 23 5.97 -2.84 -4.63
CA LEU A 23 5.34 -4.02 -4.01
C LEU A 23 3.82 -3.87 -3.83
N THR A 24 3.31 -2.63 -3.78
CA THR A 24 1.85 -2.36 -3.72
C THR A 24 1.12 -2.98 -4.90
N THR A 25 1.74 -2.99 -6.09
CA THR A 25 1.13 -3.58 -7.29
C THR A 25 0.95 -5.09 -7.16
N VAL A 26 1.94 -5.78 -6.60
CA VAL A 26 1.90 -7.22 -6.31
C VAL A 26 0.80 -7.53 -5.30
N PHE A 27 0.73 -6.77 -4.20
CA PHE A 27 -0.33 -6.92 -3.21
C PHE A 27 -1.72 -6.61 -3.79
N ASN A 28 -1.83 -5.66 -4.71
CA ASN A 28 -3.09 -5.34 -5.36
C ASN A 28 -3.57 -6.50 -6.22
N VAL A 29 -2.69 -7.12 -7.01
CA VAL A 29 -3.00 -8.34 -7.79
C VAL A 29 -3.44 -9.48 -6.86
N VAL A 30 -2.70 -9.73 -5.77
CA VAL A 30 -3.04 -10.79 -4.79
C VAL A 30 -4.37 -10.52 -4.10
N CYS A 31 -4.58 -9.30 -3.61
CA CYS A 31 -5.82 -8.94 -2.92
C CYS A 31 -7.01 -8.90 -3.89
N THR A 32 -6.81 -8.56 -5.16
CA THR A 32 -7.88 -8.62 -6.18
C THR A 32 -8.33 -10.06 -6.41
N TYR A 33 -7.37 -10.99 -6.43
CA TYR A 33 -7.67 -12.42 -6.53
C TYR A 33 -8.40 -12.94 -5.28
N LEU A 34 -7.96 -12.55 -4.07
CA LEU A 34 -8.53 -13.03 -2.80
C LEU A 34 -9.89 -12.39 -2.45
N ILE A 35 -10.05 -11.09 -2.63
CA ILE A 35 -11.23 -10.32 -2.17
C ILE A 35 -12.30 -10.27 -3.26
N LEU A 36 -11.91 -10.03 -4.51
CA LEU A 36 -12.84 -9.83 -5.63
C LEU A 36 -13.09 -11.11 -6.44
N GLY A 37 -12.28 -12.16 -6.25
CA GLY A 37 -12.38 -13.42 -6.99
C GLY A 37 -12.13 -13.29 -8.50
N GLN A 38 -11.64 -12.14 -8.97
CA GLN A 38 -11.38 -11.92 -10.38
C GLN A 38 -10.05 -12.58 -10.80
N LYS A 39 -10.09 -13.34 -11.89
CA LYS A 39 -8.91 -14.05 -12.40
C LYS A 39 -7.96 -13.06 -13.08
N THR A 40 -6.79 -12.86 -12.49
CA THR A 40 -5.71 -12.07 -13.08
C THR A 40 -4.99 -12.89 -14.15
N SER A 41 -4.65 -12.25 -15.27
CA SER A 41 -3.94 -12.88 -16.39
C SER A 41 -2.59 -13.48 -15.96
N ALA A 42 -2.24 -14.66 -16.47
CA ALA A 42 -0.96 -15.32 -16.18
C ALA A 42 0.27 -14.46 -16.53
N ARG A 43 0.14 -13.55 -17.51
CA ARG A 43 1.18 -12.57 -17.85
C ARG A 43 1.43 -11.56 -16.73
N ALA A 44 0.37 -11.13 -16.04
CA ALA A 44 0.47 -10.20 -14.91
C ALA A 44 1.16 -10.85 -13.71
N ILE A 45 0.92 -12.15 -13.48
CA ILE A 45 1.62 -12.94 -12.46
C ILE A 45 3.11 -13.00 -12.76
N GLY A 46 3.50 -13.22 -14.03
CA GLY A 46 4.91 -13.18 -14.45
C GLY A 46 5.58 -11.83 -14.16
N CYS A 47 4.91 -10.71 -14.42
CA CYS A 47 5.42 -9.38 -14.04
C CYS A 47 5.55 -9.19 -12.52
N CYS A 48 4.63 -9.77 -11.72
CA CYS A 48 4.74 -9.71 -10.27
C CYS A 48 6.00 -10.41 -9.75
N PHE A 49 6.39 -11.54 -10.35
CA PHE A 49 7.64 -12.21 -10.01
C PHE A 49 8.87 -11.34 -10.28
N LEU A 50 8.90 -10.59 -11.40
CA LEU A 50 9.99 -9.66 -11.69
C LEU A 50 10.07 -8.52 -10.67
N ILE A 51 8.93 -8.02 -10.21
CA ILE A 51 8.88 -6.97 -9.17
C ILE A 51 9.41 -7.51 -7.84
N VAL A 52 9.04 -8.75 -7.45
CA VAL A 52 9.55 -9.38 -6.23
C VAL A 52 11.05 -9.64 -6.33
N ALA A 53 11.55 -10.10 -7.47
CA ALA A 53 12.98 -10.29 -7.70
C ALA A 53 13.77 -8.97 -7.58
N GLY A 54 13.26 -7.90 -8.20
CA GLY A 54 13.83 -6.56 -8.06
C GLY A 54 13.77 -6.02 -6.63
N PHE A 55 12.73 -6.37 -5.86
CA PHE A 55 12.63 -6.01 -4.46
C PHE A 55 13.70 -6.68 -3.60
N LEU A 56 13.91 -7.99 -3.77
CA LEU A 56 14.94 -8.74 -3.06
C LEU A 56 16.35 -8.20 -3.35
N MET A 57 16.66 -7.96 -4.63
CA MET A 57 17.94 -7.35 -5.02
C MET A 57 18.13 -5.94 -4.43
N GLY A 58 17.06 -5.14 -4.35
CA GLY A 58 17.10 -3.81 -3.74
C GLY A 58 17.31 -3.85 -2.23
N VAL A 59 16.78 -4.85 -1.55
CA VAL A 59 17.00 -5.08 -0.11
C VAL A 59 18.45 -5.49 0.14
N ASP A 60 18.98 -6.44 -0.61
CA ASP A 60 20.38 -6.89 -0.47
C ASP A 60 21.39 -5.73 -0.63
N GLN A 61 21.09 -4.78 -1.51
CA GLN A 61 21.95 -3.62 -1.75
C GLN A 61 21.92 -2.60 -0.61
N GLU A 62 20.80 -2.46 0.08
CA GLU A 62 20.67 -1.63 1.28
C GLU A 62 21.24 -2.34 2.54
N ASP A 63 21.22 -3.67 2.58
CA ASP A 63 21.88 -4.45 3.63
C ASP A 63 23.41 -4.31 3.51
N ALA A 64 23.93 -4.37 2.28
CA ALA A 64 25.34 -4.17 2.01
C ALA A 64 25.84 -2.75 2.34
N SER A 65 24.96 -1.73 2.31
CA SER A 65 25.30 -0.36 2.69
C SER A 65 25.21 -0.10 4.21
N GLY A 66 24.78 -1.09 5.00
CA GLY A 66 24.77 -1.06 6.46
C GLY A 66 23.68 -0.16 7.08
N SER A 67 22.74 0.35 6.29
CA SER A 67 21.65 1.24 6.76
C SER A 67 20.33 0.50 7.00
N LEU A 68 20.31 -0.82 6.79
CA LEU A 68 19.05 -1.56 6.71
C LEU A 68 18.37 -1.69 8.07
N SER A 69 17.27 -0.94 8.20
CA SER A 69 16.35 -1.06 9.33
C SER A 69 15.31 -2.13 9.01
N VAL A 70 15.39 -3.29 9.66
CA VAL A 70 14.38 -4.37 9.60
C VAL A 70 12.98 -3.83 9.89
N VAL A 71 12.89 -2.87 10.81
CA VAL A 71 11.66 -2.15 11.16
C VAL A 71 11.13 -1.35 9.97
N GLY A 72 12.02 -0.72 9.21
CA GLY A 72 11.70 -0.01 7.98
C GLY A 72 11.13 -0.89 6.88
N VAL A 73 11.70 -2.09 6.68
CA VAL A 73 11.20 -3.09 5.73
C VAL A 73 9.77 -3.51 6.09
N ILE A 74 9.54 -3.82 7.36
CA ILE A 74 8.22 -4.20 7.87
C ILE A 74 7.19 -3.09 7.66
N TYR A 75 7.54 -1.84 7.99
CA TYR A 75 6.65 -0.70 7.75
C TYR A 75 6.40 -0.44 6.27
N GLY A 76 7.40 -0.62 5.39
CA GLY A 76 7.24 -0.50 3.94
C GLY A 76 6.26 -1.53 3.38
N VAL A 77 6.40 -2.80 3.79
CA VAL A 77 5.51 -3.90 3.38
C VAL A 77 4.08 -3.66 3.89
N LEU A 78 3.92 -3.31 5.17
CA LEU A 78 2.62 -2.97 5.75
C LEU A 78 1.97 -1.76 5.08
N ALA A 79 2.74 -0.71 4.80
CA ALA A 79 2.24 0.47 4.11
C ALA A 79 1.71 0.11 2.73
N SER A 80 2.45 -0.69 1.95
CA SER A 80 2.03 -1.15 0.62
C SER A 80 0.80 -2.05 0.67
N LEU A 81 0.70 -2.92 1.67
CA LEU A 81 -0.49 -3.74 1.88
C LEU A 81 -1.72 -2.88 2.21
N CYS A 82 -1.59 -1.91 3.12
CA CYS A 82 -2.69 -0.99 3.46
C CYS A 82 -3.12 -0.12 2.27
N VAL A 83 -2.17 0.31 1.41
CA VAL A 83 -2.48 1.05 0.18
C VAL A 83 -3.28 0.17 -0.79
N ALA A 84 -2.84 -1.07 -1.01
CA ALA A 84 -3.52 -2.02 -1.88
C ALA A 84 -4.93 -2.34 -1.39
N LEU A 85 -5.09 -2.62 -0.10
CA LEU A 85 -6.41 -2.84 0.51
C LEU A 85 -7.32 -1.62 0.35
N ASN A 86 -6.83 -0.41 0.65
CA ASN A 86 -7.61 0.81 0.49
C ASN A 86 -8.07 1.00 -0.97
N ALA A 87 -7.21 0.72 -1.95
CA ALA A 87 -7.56 0.82 -3.36
C ALA A 87 -8.68 -0.16 -3.76
N ILE A 88 -8.59 -1.42 -3.31
CA ILE A 88 -9.59 -2.44 -3.63
C ILE A 88 -10.93 -2.19 -2.94
N TYR A 89 -10.92 -1.79 -1.66
CA TYR A 89 -12.15 -1.42 -0.96
C TYR A 89 -12.82 -0.20 -1.59
N THR A 90 -12.02 0.77 -2.06
CA THR A 90 -12.56 1.93 -2.80
C THR A 90 -13.20 1.48 -4.11
N GLN A 91 -12.54 0.61 -4.89
CA GLN A 91 -13.10 0.04 -6.13
C GLN A 91 -14.35 -0.81 -5.88
N SER A 92 -14.40 -1.57 -4.78
CA SER A 92 -15.56 -2.41 -4.42
C SER A 92 -16.76 -1.59 -3.95
N SER A 93 -16.51 -0.41 -3.37
CA SER A 93 -17.55 0.48 -2.85
C SER A 93 -18.11 1.46 -3.89
N LEU A 94 -17.38 1.71 -4.98
CA LEU A 94 -17.80 2.51 -6.14
C LEU A 94 -19.17 2.08 -6.72
N PRO A 95 -19.41 0.79 -7.04
CA PRO A 95 -20.70 0.35 -7.59
C PRO A 95 -21.85 0.45 -6.58
N ILE A 96 -21.57 0.42 -5.28
CA ILE A 96 -22.58 0.50 -4.20
C ILE A 96 -23.11 1.93 -4.03
N VAL A 97 -22.28 2.94 -4.32
CA VAL A 97 -22.61 4.37 -4.15
C VAL A 97 -23.14 5.01 -5.46
N GLY A 98 -23.39 4.19 -6.49
CA GLY A 98 -23.94 4.63 -7.77
C GLY A 98 -22.94 5.42 -8.62
N ASP A 99 -21.69 4.93 -8.70
CA ASP A 99 -20.59 5.43 -9.55
C ASP A 99 -20.19 6.91 -9.35
N SER A 100 -20.76 7.56 -8.33
CA SER A 100 -20.46 8.95 -8.01
C SER A 100 -19.21 9.06 -7.15
N ILE A 101 -18.06 9.22 -7.80
CA ILE A 101 -16.72 9.40 -7.19
C ILE A 101 -16.75 10.48 -6.09
N TRP A 102 -17.53 11.54 -6.29
CA TRP A 102 -17.69 12.65 -5.34
C TRP A 102 -18.35 12.24 -4.02
N ARG A 103 -19.37 11.37 -4.04
CA ARG A 103 -20.02 10.89 -2.81
C ARG A 103 -19.10 9.94 -2.06
N LEU A 104 -18.42 9.03 -2.75
CA LEU A 104 -17.48 8.12 -2.12
C LEU A 104 -16.31 8.88 -1.47
N THR A 105 -15.79 9.91 -2.14
CA THR A 105 -14.74 10.78 -1.61
C THR A 105 -15.23 11.56 -0.38
N MET A 106 -16.48 12.07 -0.41
CA MET A 106 -17.08 12.73 0.74
C MET A 106 -17.22 11.79 1.95
N TYR A 107 -17.76 10.58 1.78
CA TYR A 107 -17.86 9.60 2.88
C TYR A 107 -16.48 9.22 3.42
N ASN A 108 -15.49 9.03 2.55
CA ASN A 108 -14.14 8.68 2.97
C ASN A 108 -13.47 9.84 3.74
N ASN A 109 -13.63 11.08 3.28
CA ASN A 109 -13.12 12.27 3.98
C ASN A 109 -13.81 12.51 5.32
N LEU A 110 -15.12 12.26 5.42
CA LEU A 110 -15.88 12.42 6.66
C LEU A 110 -15.46 11.36 7.69
N ASN A 111 -15.31 10.11 7.26
CA ASN A 111 -14.81 9.03 8.11
C ASN A 111 -13.35 9.27 8.53
N ALA A 112 -12.52 9.81 7.61
CA ALA A 112 -11.16 10.21 7.92
C ALA A 112 -11.12 11.35 8.95
N LEU A 113 -12.01 12.34 8.85
CA LEU A 113 -12.09 13.44 9.82
C LEU A 113 -12.48 12.91 11.21
N VAL A 114 -13.47 12.03 11.31
CA VAL A 114 -13.86 11.40 12.58
C VAL A 114 -12.74 10.55 13.18
N LEU A 115 -11.95 9.84 12.36
CA LEU A 115 -10.86 8.98 12.83
C LEU A 115 -9.60 9.78 13.22
N PHE A 116 -9.25 10.82 12.46
CA PHE A 116 -8.03 11.61 12.67
C PHE A 116 -8.17 12.69 13.74
N LEU A 117 -9.35 13.27 13.92
CA LEU A 117 -9.58 14.36 14.88
C LEU A 117 -9.31 13.95 16.34
N PRO A 118 -9.73 12.77 16.85
CA PRO A 118 -9.32 12.31 18.17
C PRO A 118 -7.83 11.93 18.23
N PHE A 119 -7.28 11.39 17.15
CA PHE A 119 -5.87 11.03 17.06
C PHE A 119 -4.94 12.26 17.10
N MET A 120 -5.37 13.42 16.61
CA MET A 120 -4.63 14.68 16.68
C MET A 120 -4.76 15.41 18.03
N LEU A 121 -5.85 15.19 18.76
CA LEU A 121 -6.09 15.84 20.05
C LEU A 121 -5.47 15.10 21.24
N PHE A 122 -5.32 13.77 21.15
CA PHE A 122 -4.82 12.92 22.23
C PHE A 122 -3.38 12.41 22.04
N LEU A 123 -2.76 12.63 20.87
CA LEU A 123 -1.39 12.22 20.54
C LEU A 123 -0.56 13.43 20.11
#